data_AF-A0A8C0Y951-F1
#
_entry.id   AF-A0A8C0Y951-F1
#
_cell.length_a   1.000
_cell.length_b   1.000
_cell.length_c   1.000
_cell.angle_alpha   90.00
_cell.angle_beta   90.00
_cell.angle_gamma   90.00
#
_symmetry.space_group_name_H-M   'P 1'
#
loop_
_entity.id
_entity.type
_entity.pdbx_description
1 polymer ?
#
loop_
_entity_poly.entity_id
_entity_poly.type
_entity_poly.pdbx_seq_one_letter_code
_entity_poly.pdbx_strand_id
1 'polypeptide(L)'
;MEDAERLCISSGCSDWMSEMPFAFWDTPLWNLAIPGSHDTMTYCLDERSSVVKSSPTVLRVLDTVLPCIVRPCIIKWATTQEDSISNQLDLGIRFLDLRIAHKIKDPDKVFYFAHGIYSLLTVKEALTEVAHWLDQHTKEVVIIALSAFDGMNLDQHKDLIQFLICTFDNKICPNHIIPSLRQCWKHNYQVILSYDDSAASGYEELWPQCEYWWANTSDPSHVISYLEERKAEGRPVYSRGVQTRVMPIDQGFSTLALEVYFPAEFSSNPNQTHLNKLIKVIRITRK
;
A
#
# COMPACT_ATOMS: atom_id res chain seq x y z
N MET A 1 -24.11 5.77 16.53
CA MET A 1 -23.41 5.22 15.36
C MET A 1 -23.64 6.13 14.15
N GLU A 2 -24.89 6.48 13.84
CA GLU A 2 -25.24 7.47 12.80
C GLU A 2 -24.63 8.88 13.03
N ASP A 3 -24.43 9.31 14.28
CA ASP A 3 -23.86 10.63 14.57
C ASP A 3 -22.34 10.72 14.29
N ALA A 4 -21.61 9.59 14.36
CA ALA A 4 -20.17 9.55 14.07
C ALA A 4 -19.91 9.52 12.55
N GLU A 5 -20.73 8.77 11.79
CA GLU A 5 -20.69 8.79 10.32
C GLU A 5 -21.10 10.15 9.75
N ARG A 6 -22.07 10.84 10.37
CA ARG A 6 -22.49 12.18 9.94
C ARG A 6 -21.46 13.27 10.22
N LEU A 7 -20.63 13.13 11.26
CA LEU A 7 -19.59 14.12 11.57
C LEU A 7 -18.53 14.17 10.46
N CYS A 8 -18.02 13.01 10.01
CA CYS A 8 -16.97 12.91 8.98
C CYS A 8 -17.39 13.40 7.59
N ILE A 9 -18.70 13.42 7.29
CA ILE A 9 -19.19 13.92 6.00
C ILE A 9 -19.31 15.47 6.01
N SER A 10 -19.33 16.10 7.19
CA SER A 10 -19.52 17.57 7.33
C SER A 10 -18.23 18.36 7.59
N SER A 11 -17.22 17.74 8.20
CA SER A 11 -15.83 18.23 8.27
C SER A 11 -14.96 17.23 7.53
N GLY A 12 -14.23 17.66 6.50
CA GLY A 12 -13.49 16.75 5.62
C GLY A 12 -12.63 15.74 6.38
N CYS A 13 -12.56 14.50 5.88
CA CYS A 13 -11.77 13.41 6.48
C CYS A 13 -10.25 13.64 6.41
N SER A 14 -9.78 14.78 5.92
CA SER A 14 -8.37 15.09 5.67
C SER A 14 -7.52 15.19 6.94
N ASP A 15 -8.12 15.44 8.10
CA ASP A 15 -7.41 15.72 9.36
C ASP A 15 -7.86 14.84 10.54
N TRP A 16 -8.40 13.65 10.24
CA TRP A 16 -9.05 12.79 11.24
C TRP A 16 -8.11 12.31 12.36
N MET A 17 -6.80 12.15 12.12
CA MET A 17 -5.87 11.77 13.18
C MET A 17 -5.67 12.93 14.17
N SER A 18 -5.65 14.17 13.67
CA SER A 18 -5.54 15.38 14.49
C SER A 18 -6.77 15.61 15.40
N GLU A 19 -7.93 15.15 14.94
CA GLU A 19 -9.23 15.24 15.64
C GLU A 19 -9.48 14.06 16.58
N MET A 20 -8.58 13.06 16.59
CA MET A 20 -8.75 11.86 17.39
C MET A 20 -8.82 12.18 18.89
N PRO A 21 -9.69 11.55 19.69
CA PRO A 21 -9.76 11.77 21.13
C PRO A 21 -8.45 11.46 21.86
N PHE A 22 -8.12 12.23 22.89
CA PHE A 22 -6.86 12.13 23.64
C PHE A 22 -6.56 10.72 24.19
N ALA A 23 -7.59 9.91 24.44
CA ALA A 23 -7.46 8.54 24.92
C ALA A 23 -6.67 7.63 23.95
N PHE A 24 -6.65 7.97 22.66
CA PHE A 24 -5.96 7.19 21.63
C PHE A 24 -4.56 7.72 21.29
N TRP A 25 -4.17 8.89 21.78
CA TRP A 25 -2.92 9.54 21.37
C TRP A 25 -1.67 8.74 21.73
N ASP A 26 -1.74 7.94 22.79
CA ASP A 26 -0.66 7.09 23.27
C ASP A 26 -0.81 5.63 22.82
N THR A 27 -1.88 5.31 22.07
CA THR A 27 -2.06 3.99 21.45
C THR A 27 -1.06 3.84 20.30
N PRO A 28 -0.27 2.74 20.24
CA PRO A 28 0.60 2.49 19.10
C PRO A 28 -0.20 2.51 17.79
N LEU A 29 0.37 3.01 16.68
CA LEU A 29 -0.40 3.18 15.44
C LEU A 29 -0.92 1.86 14.88
N TRP A 30 -0.14 0.78 14.99
CA TRP A 30 -0.60 -0.57 14.63
C TRP A 30 -1.68 -1.12 15.57
N ASN A 31 -2.04 -0.41 16.64
CA ASN A 31 -3.19 -0.69 17.49
C ASN A 31 -4.46 0.09 17.10
N LEU A 32 -4.35 1.05 16.18
CA LEU A 32 -5.48 1.81 15.62
C LEU A 32 -6.04 1.12 14.38
N ALA A 33 -7.30 1.39 14.06
CA ALA A 33 -7.87 1.10 12.75
C ALA A 33 -7.50 2.24 11.82
N ILE A 34 -6.64 1.95 10.83
CA ILE A 34 -6.13 2.94 9.88
C ILE A 34 -6.61 2.50 8.48
N PRO A 35 -7.41 3.31 7.77
CA PRO A 35 -7.85 2.97 6.43
C PRO A 35 -6.67 3.03 5.45
N GLY A 36 -6.65 2.10 4.50
CA GLY A 36 -5.58 1.92 3.53
C GLY A 36 -6.09 1.63 2.12
N SER A 37 -5.29 2.00 1.13
CA SER A 37 -5.52 1.71 -0.28
C SER A 37 -4.56 0.63 -0.76
N HIS A 38 -5.10 -0.49 -1.23
CA HIS A 38 -4.31 -1.52 -1.92
C HIS A 38 -3.96 -1.04 -3.32
N ASP A 39 -2.74 -1.30 -3.80
CA ASP A 39 -2.30 -0.89 -5.13
C ASP A 39 -2.65 0.59 -5.45
N THR A 40 -2.31 1.48 -4.51
CA THR A 40 -2.73 2.89 -4.40
C THR A 40 -2.70 3.66 -5.71
N MET A 41 -1.65 3.44 -6.52
CA MET A 41 -1.37 4.23 -7.72
C MET A 41 -2.05 3.69 -8.99
N THR A 42 -2.92 2.69 -8.87
CA THR A 42 -3.56 2.07 -10.04
C THR A 42 -4.65 2.92 -10.69
N TYR A 43 -4.99 4.09 -10.13
CA TYR A 43 -5.83 5.10 -10.78
C TYR A 43 -5.18 5.72 -12.02
N CYS A 44 -3.84 5.71 -12.11
CA CYS A 44 -3.09 6.33 -13.21
C CYS A 44 -2.28 5.33 -14.04
N LEU A 45 -2.77 4.09 -14.22
CA LEU A 45 -2.12 3.11 -15.10
C LEU A 45 -2.06 3.61 -16.55
N ASP A 46 -0.89 3.48 -17.19
CA ASP A 46 -0.65 3.84 -18.59
C ASP A 46 -1.00 2.67 -19.50
N GLU A 47 -2.17 2.73 -20.15
CA GLU A 47 -2.63 1.74 -21.14
C GLU A 47 -1.66 1.54 -22.31
N ARG A 48 -0.81 2.52 -22.58
CA ARG A 48 0.18 2.47 -23.67
C ARG A 48 1.50 1.86 -23.22
N SER A 49 1.70 1.67 -21.92
CA SER A 49 2.90 1.05 -21.39
C SER A 49 2.95 -0.45 -21.70
N SER A 50 4.16 -1.00 -21.71
CA SER A 50 4.37 -2.45 -21.85
C SER A 50 3.98 -3.19 -20.57
N VAL A 51 3.66 -4.47 -20.70
CA VAL A 51 3.53 -5.35 -19.54
C VAL A 51 4.84 -5.44 -18.73
N VAL A 52 4.74 -5.48 -17.40
CA VAL A 52 5.89 -5.56 -16.50
C VAL A 52 6.73 -6.82 -16.71
N LYS A 53 8.00 -6.78 -16.31
CA LYS A 53 8.97 -7.85 -16.60
C LYS A 53 8.63 -9.13 -15.86
N SER A 54 8.22 -9.01 -14.59
CA SER A 54 7.80 -10.13 -13.74
C SER A 54 6.55 -10.86 -14.23
N SER A 55 5.80 -10.30 -15.18
CA SER A 55 4.63 -10.96 -15.75
C SER A 55 4.99 -12.25 -16.50
N PRO A 56 4.09 -13.25 -16.56
CA PRO A 56 4.32 -14.51 -17.26
C PRO A 56 4.77 -14.31 -18.71
N THR A 57 5.72 -15.12 -19.19
CA THR A 57 6.25 -15.02 -20.56
C THR A 57 5.16 -15.07 -21.63
N VAL A 58 4.13 -15.90 -21.44
CA VAL A 58 2.98 -15.98 -22.34
C VAL A 58 2.26 -14.63 -22.44
N LEU A 59 2.04 -13.95 -21.30
CA LEU A 59 1.39 -12.65 -21.28
C LEU A 59 2.23 -11.60 -22.01
N ARG A 60 3.56 -11.59 -21.81
CA ARG A 60 4.48 -10.67 -22.52
C ARG A 60 4.50 -10.92 -24.04
N VAL A 61 4.45 -12.17 -24.46
CA VAL A 61 4.34 -12.53 -25.89
C VAL A 61 3.00 -12.07 -26.46
N LEU A 62 1.90 -12.29 -25.73
CA LEU A 62 0.58 -11.84 -26.14
C LEU A 62 0.51 -10.31 -26.24
N ASP A 63 1.09 -9.57 -25.29
CA ASP A 63 1.19 -8.11 -25.34
C ASP A 63 1.93 -7.63 -26.59
N THR A 64 2.99 -8.34 -26.99
CA THR A 64 3.77 -8.00 -28.19
C THR A 64 2.95 -8.20 -29.48
N VAL A 65 2.12 -9.24 -29.54
CA VAL A 65 1.37 -9.62 -30.75
C VAL A 65 0.01 -8.92 -30.83
N LEU A 66 -0.66 -8.70 -29.69
CA LEU A 66 -2.03 -8.17 -29.59
C LEU A 66 -2.16 -7.08 -28.50
N PRO A 67 -1.34 -6.01 -28.53
CA PRO A 67 -1.33 -5.00 -27.47
C PRO A 67 -2.69 -4.33 -27.27
N CYS A 68 -3.42 -4.07 -28.37
CA CYS A 68 -4.75 -3.42 -28.35
C CYS A 68 -5.86 -4.29 -27.74
N ILE A 69 -5.60 -5.56 -27.44
CA ILE A 69 -6.54 -6.45 -26.73
C ILE A 69 -6.04 -6.70 -25.32
N VAL A 70 -4.74 -7.00 -25.19
CA VAL A 70 -4.14 -7.39 -23.92
C VAL A 70 -4.14 -6.25 -22.92
N ARG A 71 -3.72 -5.05 -23.31
CA ARG A 71 -3.58 -3.91 -22.38
C ARG A 71 -4.90 -3.39 -21.82
N PRO A 72 -5.98 -3.20 -22.62
CA PRO A 72 -7.28 -2.84 -22.06
C PRO A 72 -7.82 -3.90 -21.09
N CYS A 73 -7.56 -5.19 -21.34
CA CYS A 73 -7.93 -6.25 -20.41
C CYS A 73 -7.14 -6.17 -19.11
N ILE A 74 -5.83 -5.95 -19.18
CA ILE A 74 -4.99 -5.80 -17.99
C ILE A 74 -5.44 -4.61 -17.16
N ILE A 75 -5.70 -3.44 -17.75
CA ILE A 75 -6.20 -2.28 -17.01
C ILE A 75 -7.44 -2.62 -16.20
N LYS A 76 -8.44 -3.22 -16.84
CA LYS A 76 -9.70 -3.60 -16.17
C LYS A 76 -9.50 -4.56 -15.01
N TRP A 77 -8.39 -5.29 -14.97
CA TRP A 77 -8.07 -6.24 -13.91
C TRP A 77 -7.10 -5.70 -12.88
N ALA A 78 -6.28 -4.72 -13.27
CA ALA A 78 -5.22 -4.14 -12.47
C ALA A 78 -5.68 -2.90 -11.69
N THR A 79 -6.68 -2.17 -12.20
CA THR A 79 -7.20 -0.97 -11.53
C THR A 79 -7.96 -1.35 -10.27
N THR A 80 -7.51 -0.81 -9.14
CA THR A 80 -8.16 -0.97 -7.82
C THR A 80 -8.58 0.35 -7.19
N GLN A 81 -8.05 1.48 -7.69
CA GLN A 81 -8.34 2.83 -7.22
C GLN A 81 -8.78 3.72 -8.39
N GLU A 82 -9.67 4.67 -8.13
CA GLU A 82 -10.13 5.67 -9.11
C GLU A 82 -9.63 7.09 -8.79
N ASP A 83 -9.36 7.39 -7.52
CA ASP A 83 -8.95 8.70 -7.03
C ASP A 83 -7.43 8.90 -7.01
N SER A 84 -6.98 10.15 -7.17
CA SER A 84 -5.56 10.51 -7.06
C SER A 84 -5.02 10.26 -5.66
N ILE A 85 -3.69 10.17 -5.52
CA ILE A 85 -3.05 9.93 -4.22
C ILE A 85 -3.41 11.02 -3.20
N SER A 86 -3.42 12.30 -3.56
CA SER A 86 -3.89 13.36 -2.65
C SER A 86 -5.38 13.25 -2.32
N ASN A 87 -6.25 12.94 -3.29
CA ASN A 87 -7.67 12.76 -3.02
C ASN A 87 -7.91 11.57 -2.07
N GLN A 88 -7.17 10.47 -2.22
CA GLN A 88 -7.22 9.35 -1.29
C GLN A 88 -6.85 9.80 0.14
N LEU A 89 -5.82 10.64 0.30
CA LEU A 89 -5.45 11.21 1.60
C LEU A 89 -6.57 12.13 2.15
N ASP A 90 -7.20 12.96 1.31
CA ASP A 90 -8.33 13.82 1.71
C ASP A 90 -9.56 13.02 2.15
N LEU A 91 -9.76 11.83 1.56
CA LEU A 91 -10.79 10.87 1.94
C LEU A 91 -10.45 10.08 3.22
N GLY A 92 -9.27 10.32 3.80
CA GLY A 92 -8.85 9.77 5.08
C GLY A 92 -7.89 8.58 4.99
N ILE A 93 -7.50 8.13 3.80
CA ILE A 93 -6.51 7.04 3.64
C ILE A 93 -5.18 7.44 4.28
N ARG A 94 -4.59 6.53 5.06
CA ARG A 94 -3.30 6.74 5.74
C ARG A 94 -2.36 5.55 5.62
N PHE A 95 -2.74 4.49 4.91
CA PHE A 95 -1.86 3.40 4.52
C PHE A 95 -1.84 3.29 2.99
N LEU A 96 -0.68 3.47 2.38
CA LEU A 96 -0.48 3.46 0.94
C LEU A 96 0.35 2.24 0.54
N ASP A 97 -0.24 1.28 -0.16
CA ASP A 97 0.47 0.17 -0.80
C ASP A 97 1.01 0.61 -2.17
N LEU A 98 2.34 0.67 -2.31
CA LEU A 98 3.06 1.16 -3.47
C LEU A 98 3.95 0.07 -4.07
N ARG A 99 3.56 -0.45 -5.24
CA ARG A 99 4.36 -1.44 -5.99
C ARG A 99 5.28 -0.76 -6.96
N ILE A 100 6.58 -0.89 -6.75
CA ILE A 100 7.59 -0.13 -7.48
C ILE A 100 8.15 -0.94 -8.65
N ALA A 101 8.40 -0.29 -9.78
CA ALA A 101 9.02 -0.90 -10.94
C ALA A 101 9.94 0.07 -11.68
N HIS A 102 10.95 -0.48 -12.35
CA HIS A 102 11.82 0.23 -13.27
C HIS A 102 11.72 -0.36 -14.69
N LYS A 103 11.50 0.50 -15.69
CA LYS A 103 11.41 0.10 -17.10
C LYS A 103 12.80 -0.26 -17.64
N ILE A 104 12.97 -1.46 -18.20
CA ILE A 104 14.28 -2.02 -18.61
C ILE A 104 15.11 -1.10 -19.55
N LYS A 105 14.44 -0.33 -20.41
CA LYS A 105 15.08 0.55 -21.41
C LYS A 105 15.00 2.03 -21.08
N ASP A 106 14.67 2.35 -19.84
CA ASP A 106 14.56 3.75 -19.41
C ASP A 106 15.96 4.30 -19.11
N PRO A 107 16.45 5.27 -19.90
CA PRO A 107 17.77 5.85 -19.69
C PRO A 107 17.82 6.73 -18.44
N ASP A 108 16.67 7.18 -17.94
CA ASP A 108 16.57 8.25 -16.96
C ASP A 108 16.50 7.74 -15.50
N LYS A 109 16.70 6.42 -15.30
CA LYS A 109 16.56 5.74 -13.99
C LYS A 109 15.23 6.05 -13.28
N VAL A 110 14.18 6.24 -14.06
CA VAL A 110 12.87 6.66 -13.53
C VAL A 110 12.15 5.45 -12.93
N PHE A 111 11.64 5.63 -11.72
CA PHE A 111 10.79 4.66 -11.05
C PHE A 111 9.31 4.98 -11.30
N TYR A 112 8.55 3.94 -11.60
CA TYR A 112 7.10 4.00 -11.78
C TYR A 112 6.44 3.06 -10.77
N PHE A 113 5.13 3.21 -10.64
CA PHE A 113 4.30 2.20 -10.01
C PHE A 113 3.88 1.15 -11.03
N ALA A 114 3.59 -0.07 -10.59
CA ALA A 114 3.09 -1.06 -11.51
C ALA A 114 2.19 -2.13 -10.90
N HIS A 115 1.15 -2.48 -11.65
CA HIS A 115 0.34 -3.66 -11.44
C HIS A 115 0.00 -4.25 -12.82
N GLY A 116 0.78 -5.24 -13.28
CA GLY A 116 0.68 -5.79 -14.63
C GLY A 116 1.22 -4.87 -15.74
N ILE A 117 0.91 -3.58 -15.69
CA ILE A 117 1.45 -2.49 -16.52
C ILE A 117 1.90 -1.32 -15.64
N TYR A 118 2.60 -0.34 -16.23
CA TYR A 118 3.19 0.79 -15.49
C TYR A 118 2.20 1.94 -15.31
N SER A 119 2.41 2.77 -14.30
CA SER A 119 1.73 4.06 -14.13
C SER A 119 2.24 5.13 -15.11
N LEU A 120 1.42 6.15 -15.32
CA LEU A 120 1.78 7.42 -15.97
C LEU A 120 2.69 8.26 -15.06
N LEU A 121 2.29 8.42 -13.79
CA LEU A 121 3.05 9.17 -12.81
C LEU A 121 4.25 8.36 -12.31
N THR A 122 5.34 9.06 -12.07
CA THR A 122 6.54 8.50 -11.46
C THR A 122 6.43 8.45 -9.94
N VAL A 123 7.25 7.60 -9.31
CA VAL A 123 7.37 7.54 -7.85
C VAL A 123 7.77 8.89 -7.27
N LYS A 124 8.64 9.62 -7.98
CA LYS A 124 9.10 10.94 -7.57
C LYS A 124 7.97 11.95 -7.53
N GLU A 125 7.15 12.03 -8.59
CA GLU A 125 6.01 12.95 -8.65
C GLU A 125 5.00 12.66 -7.53
N ALA A 126 4.56 11.40 -7.41
CA ALA A 126 3.54 11.03 -6.43
C ALA A 126 4.01 11.22 -4.98
N LEU A 127 5.25 10.86 -4.64
CA LEU A 127 5.74 11.04 -3.26
C LEU A 127 6.10 12.49 -2.92
N THR A 128 6.40 13.31 -3.92
CA THR A 128 6.49 14.77 -3.73
C THR A 128 5.12 15.37 -3.45
N GLU A 129 4.07 14.89 -4.12
CA GLU A 129 2.67 15.27 -3.84
C GLU A 129 2.25 14.86 -2.42
N VAL A 130 2.58 13.65 -1.97
CA VAL A 130 2.36 13.24 -0.57
C VAL A 130 3.12 14.14 0.41
N ALA A 131 4.38 14.45 0.15
CA ALA A 131 5.16 15.34 1.01
C ALA A 131 4.54 16.74 1.12
N HIS A 132 4.05 17.29 0.00
CA HIS A 132 3.36 18.57 -0.03
C HIS A 132 2.03 18.53 0.73
N TRP A 133 1.27 17.45 0.62
CA TRP A 133 0.06 17.25 1.41
C TRP A 133 0.38 17.22 2.91
N LEU A 134 1.43 16.50 3.32
CA LEU A 134 1.85 16.45 4.73
C LEU A 134 2.29 17.81 5.29
N ASP A 135 2.82 18.71 4.46
CA ASP A 135 3.15 20.09 4.87
C ASP A 135 1.88 20.88 5.26
N GLN A 136 0.73 20.56 4.68
CA GLN A 136 -0.56 21.18 4.99
C GLN A 136 -1.28 20.48 6.16
N HIS A 137 -1.00 19.19 6.38
CA HIS A 137 -1.65 18.32 7.35
C HIS A 137 -0.66 17.83 8.43
N THR A 138 -0.08 18.78 9.17
CA THR A 138 1.08 18.56 10.08
C THR A 138 0.89 17.53 11.20
N LYS A 139 -0.35 17.13 11.52
CA LYS A 139 -0.68 16.13 12.55
C LYS A 139 -1.11 14.78 11.96
N GLU A 140 -1.09 14.64 10.66
CA GLU A 140 -1.43 13.38 10.01
C GLU A 140 -0.17 12.52 9.84
N VAL A 141 -0.34 11.21 9.95
CA VAL A 141 0.74 10.23 9.80
C VAL A 141 0.36 9.22 8.72
N VAL A 142 1.20 9.09 7.70
CA VAL A 142 1.00 8.20 6.56
C VAL A 142 2.00 7.04 6.62
N ILE A 143 1.49 5.82 6.54
CA ILE A 143 2.26 4.60 6.38
C ILE A 143 2.39 4.34 4.88
N ILE A 144 3.62 4.28 4.38
CA ILE A 144 3.92 4.03 2.97
C ILE A 144 4.63 2.69 2.89
N ALA A 145 3.99 1.70 2.29
CA ALA A 145 4.56 0.37 2.07
C ALA A 145 5.06 0.25 0.64
N LEU A 146 6.38 0.17 0.47
CA LEU A 146 7.04 -0.03 -0.83
C LEU A 146 7.40 -1.50 -1.01
N SER A 147 6.90 -2.11 -2.08
CA SER A 147 7.07 -3.55 -2.32
C SER A 147 7.19 -3.92 -3.80
N ALA A 148 7.28 -5.22 -4.05
CA ALA A 148 7.34 -5.90 -5.36
C ALA A 148 8.60 -5.63 -6.20
N PHE A 149 9.12 -4.40 -6.22
CA PHE A 149 10.36 -3.96 -6.87
C PHE A 149 10.70 -4.73 -8.17
N ASP A 150 9.98 -4.45 -9.26
CA ASP A 150 10.22 -5.11 -10.54
C ASP A 150 11.33 -4.42 -11.36
N GLY A 151 12.33 -5.20 -11.78
CA GLY A 151 13.37 -4.71 -12.69
C GLY A 151 14.38 -3.75 -12.08
N MET A 152 14.49 -3.70 -10.75
CA MET A 152 15.46 -2.86 -10.03
C MET A 152 16.74 -3.62 -9.68
N ASN A 153 17.87 -2.92 -9.68
CA ASN A 153 19.15 -3.39 -9.17
C ASN A 153 19.55 -2.67 -7.86
N LEU A 154 20.61 -3.12 -7.20
CA LEU A 154 21.03 -2.58 -5.90
C LEU A 154 21.30 -1.06 -5.92
N ASP A 155 21.92 -0.53 -6.97
CA ASP A 155 22.21 0.90 -7.07
C ASP A 155 20.91 1.70 -7.25
N GLN A 156 19.96 1.16 -7.99
CA GLN A 156 18.62 1.75 -8.12
C GLN A 156 17.83 1.72 -6.81
N HIS A 157 17.95 0.67 -6.01
CA HIS A 157 17.39 0.65 -4.65
C HIS A 157 17.99 1.76 -3.79
N LYS A 158 19.32 1.94 -3.81
CA LYS A 158 20.00 3.02 -3.08
C LYS A 158 19.56 4.40 -3.56
N ASP A 159 19.45 4.60 -4.87
CA ASP A 159 18.97 5.85 -5.48
C ASP A 159 17.53 6.16 -4.99
N LEU A 160 16.64 5.16 -4.96
CA LEU A 160 15.28 5.32 -4.45
C LEU A 160 15.25 5.62 -2.94
N ILE A 161 16.02 4.88 -2.14
CA ILE A 161 16.09 5.08 -0.67
C ILE A 161 16.58 6.50 -0.36
N GLN A 162 17.63 6.97 -1.06
CA GLN A 162 18.13 8.32 -0.88
C GLN A 162 17.09 9.36 -1.25
N PHE A 163 16.33 9.14 -2.32
CA PHE A 163 15.21 10.01 -2.69
C PHE A 163 14.13 10.06 -1.59
N LEU A 164 13.74 8.92 -1.03
CA LEU A 164 12.74 8.85 0.05
C LEU A 164 13.21 9.62 1.30
N ILE A 165 14.45 9.37 1.73
CA ILE A 165 15.04 10.04 2.89
C ILE A 165 15.13 11.55 2.66
N CYS A 166 15.58 12.00 1.49
CA CYS A 166 15.63 13.43 1.17
C CYS A 166 14.24 14.09 1.06
N THR A 167 13.22 13.35 0.60
CA THR A 167 11.89 13.91 0.35
C THR A 167 11.11 14.13 1.63
N PHE A 168 11.17 13.16 2.56
CA PHE A 168 10.44 13.23 3.82
C PHE A 168 11.30 13.75 4.97
N ASP A 169 12.63 13.64 4.87
CA ASP A 169 13.61 14.21 5.81
C ASP A 169 13.23 13.95 7.28
N ASN A 170 13.08 15.00 8.08
CA ASN A 170 12.73 14.93 9.49
C ASN A 170 11.31 14.40 9.78
N LYS A 171 10.46 14.23 8.75
CA LYS A 171 9.12 13.65 8.89
C LYS A 171 9.15 12.12 9.04
N ILE A 172 10.27 11.45 8.82
CA ILE A 172 10.33 9.98 8.89
C ILE A 172 10.43 9.53 10.34
N CYS A 173 9.53 8.62 10.75
CA CYS A 173 9.59 7.93 12.02
C CYS A 173 10.62 6.78 11.96
N PRO A 174 11.69 6.78 12.76
CA PRO A 174 12.70 5.71 12.74
C PRO A 174 12.16 4.34 13.19
N ASN A 175 12.71 3.26 12.64
CA ASN A 175 12.26 1.87 12.84
C ASN A 175 12.44 1.30 14.27
N HIS A 176 13.19 2.00 15.12
CA HIS A 176 13.39 1.61 16.50
C HIS A 176 12.37 2.24 17.46
N ILE A 177 11.62 3.26 16.99
CA ILE A 177 10.58 3.98 17.74
C ILE A 177 9.27 3.18 17.71
N ILE A 178 8.49 3.23 18.78
CA ILE A 178 7.11 2.75 18.78
C ILE A 178 6.21 3.96 18.47
N PRO A 179 5.70 4.10 17.22
CA PRO A 179 4.91 5.24 16.83
C PRO A 179 3.54 5.20 17.51
N SER A 180 3.20 6.30 18.17
CA SER A 180 1.84 6.71 18.55
C SER A 180 1.60 8.11 18.01
N LEU A 181 0.35 8.58 17.92
CA LEU A 181 0.07 9.94 17.45
C LEU A 181 0.83 10.99 18.28
N ARG A 182 0.85 10.84 19.60
CA ARG A 182 1.60 11.76 20.48
C ARG A 182 3.10 11.76 20.17
N GLN A 183 3.70 10.59 19.99
CA GLN A 183 5.14 10.49 19.68
C GLN A 183 5.44 11.12 18.32
N CYS A 184 4.63 10.82 17.31
CA CYS A 184 4.75 11.38 15.98
C CYS A 184 4.68 12.91 16.02
N TRP A 185 3.66 13.49 16.64
CA TRP A 185 3.52 14.96 16.72
C TRP A 185 4.63 15.63 17.51
N LYS A 186 5.07 15.01 18.62
CA LYS A 186 6.14 15.55 19.45
C LYS A 186 7.46 15.69 18.69
N HIS A 187 7.72 14.74 17.79
CA HIS A 187 8.97 14.66 17.03
C HIS A 187 8.82 15.15 15.56
N ASN A 188 7.64 15.65 15.19
CA ASN A 188 7.26 16.01 13.81
C ASN A 188 7.36 14.83 12.82
N TYR A 189 7.24 13.60 13.29
CA TYR A 189 7.13 12.45 12.40
C TYR A 189 5.73 12.40 11.78
N GLN A 190 5.69 12.22 10.47
CA GLN A 190 4.48 12.10 9.67
C GLN A 190 4.52 10.90 8.71
N VAL A 191 5.66 10.21 8.58
CA VAL A 191 5.81 9.11 7.62
C VAL A 191 6.44 7.89 8.26
N ILE A 192 5.84 6.73 8.03
CA ILE A 192 6.44 5.41 8.31
C ILE A 192 6.70 4.75 6.96
N LEU A 193 7.98 4.55 6.63
CA LEU A 193 8.41 3.96 5.36
C LEU A 193 8.69 2.47 5.55
N SER A 194 7.78 1.60 5.13
CA SER A 194 8.06 0.16 5.03
C SER A 194 8.68 -0.16 3.68
N TYR A 195 9.79 -0.92 3.67
CA TYR A 195 10.54 -1.23 2.47
C TYR A 195 10.84 -2.73 2.37
N ASP A 196 10.22 -3.41 1.42
CA ASP A 196 10.28 -4.87 1.23
C ASP A 196 11.46 -5.32 0.35
N ASP A 197 12.68 -4.93 0.72
CA ASP A 197 13.91 -5.46 0.11
C ASP A 197 15.09 -5.37 1.10
N SER A 198 16.00 -6.34 0.99
CA SER A 198 17.23 -6.39 1.80
C SER A 198 18.12 -5.15 1.69
N ALA A 199 18.02 -4.37 0.60
CA ALA A 199 18.74 -3.11 0.42
C ALA A 199 18.43 -2.06 1.50
N ALA A 200 17.28 -2.18 2.19
CA ALA A 200 16.93 -1.35 3.33
C ALA A 200 17.72 -1.69 4.61
N SER A 201 18.47 -2.81 4.62
CA SER A 201 19.25 -3.22 5.79
C SER A 201 20.28 -2.16 6.18
N GLY A 202 20.17 -1.66 7.41
CA GLY A 202 21.08 -0.66 7.97
C GLY A 202 20.58 0.79 7.87
N TYR A 203 19.43 1.03 7.23
CA TYR A 203 18.75 2.33 7.27
C TYR A 203 17.79 2.36 8.46
N GLU A 204 17.99 3.28 9.40
CA GLU A 204 17.11 3.43 10.57
C GLU A 204 15.78 4.09 10.21
N GLU A 205 15.74 4.82 9.09
CA GLU A 205 14.57 5.47 8.51
C GLU A 205 13.57 4.47 7.93
N LEU A 206 14.02 3.27 7.58
CA LEU A 206 13.22 2.27 6.87
C LEU A 206 12.79 1.15 7.80
N TRP A 207 11.48 0.93 7.84
CA TRP A 207 10.84 -0.17 8.53
C TRP A 207 10.90 -1.44 7.67
N PRO A 208 10.94 -2.63 8.30
CA PRO A 208 10.80 -3.88 7.57
C PRO A 208 9.44 -3.94 6.84
N GLN A 209 9.32 -4.90 5.93
CA GLN A 209 8.07 -5.21 5.24
C GLN A 209 6.90 -5.29 6.21
N CYS A 210 5.80 -4.59 5.90
CA CYS A 210 4.53 -4.80 6.55
C CYS A 210 3.93 -6.14 6.09
N GLU A 211 3.76 -7.07 7.02
CA GLU A 211 3.04 -8.30 6.74
C GLU A 211 1.57 -7.99 6.44
N TYR A 212 1.08 -8.50 5.31
CA TYR A 212 -0.31 -8.37 4.91
C TYR A 212 -1.03 -9.72 5.03
N TRP A 213 -2.25 -9.69 5.58
CA TRP A 213 -3.15 -10.84 5.56
C TRP A 213 -3.97 -10.82 4.28
N TRP A 214 -3.74 -11.79 3.42
CA TRP A 214 -4.42 -11.92 2.14
C TRP A 214 -4.92 -13.35 1.94
N ALA A 215 -6.24 -13.51 1.88
CA ALA A 215 -6.91 -14.80 1.64
C ALA A 215 -6.61 -15.41 0.26
N ASN A 216 -6.06 -14.63 -0.67
CA ASN A 216 -5.73 -15.03 -2.04
C ASN A 216 -6.89 -15.72 -2.79
N THR A 217 -8.08 -15.11 -2.73
CA THR A 217 -9.30 -15.66 -3.32
C THR A 217 -10.24 -14.54 -3.78
N SER A 218 -11.02 -14.81 -4.83
CA SER A 218 -12.11 -13.93 -5.27
C SER A 218 -13.47 -14.29 -4.65
N ASP A 219 -13.52 -15.27 -3.74
CA ASP A 219 -14.75 -15.64 -3.04
C ASP A 219 -14.91 -14.78 -1.77
N PRO A 220 -15.93 -13.88 -1.72
CA PRO A 220 -16.16 -13.01 -0.56
C PRO A 220 -16.32 -13.78 0.75
N SER A 221 -16.96 -14.95 0.71
CA SER A 221 -17.21 -15.76 1.90
C SER A 221 -15.91 -16.29 2.48
N HIS A 222 -14.99 -16.70 1.61
CA HIS A 222 -13.67 -17.17 2.01
C HIS A 222 -12.85 -16.00 2.58
N VAL A 223 -12.86 -14.83 1.93
CA VAL A 223 -12.17 -13.63 2.43
C VAL A 223 -12.64 -13.31 3.85
N ILE A 224 -13.96 -13.26 4.08
CA ILE A 224 -14.53 -12.98 5.41
C ILE A 224 -14.08 -14.03 6.43
N SER A 225 -14.20 -15.33 6.09
CA SER A 225 -13.80 -16.40 7.02
C SER A 225 -12.31 -16.35 7.37
N TYR A 226 -11.45 -16.05 6.41
CA TYR A 226 -10.02 -15.93 6.62
C TYR A 226 -9.67 -14.73 7.53
N LEU A 227 -10.32 -13.58 7.32
CA LEU A 227 -10.07 -12.39 8.14
C LEU A 227 -10.57 -12.56 9.57
N GLU A 228 -11.73 -13.20 9.78
CA GLU A 228 -12.21 -13.52 11.13
C GLU A 228 -11.31 -14.54 11.85
N GLU A 229 -10.75 -15.52 11.13
CA GLU A 229 -9.75 -16.44 11.69
C GLU A 229 -8.49 -15.70 12.15
N ARG A 230 -7.92 -14.85 11.29
CA ARG A 230 -6.72 -14.06 11.64
C ARG A 230 -6.97 -13.10 12.80
N LYS A 231 -8.15 -12.49 12.86
CA LYS A 231 -8.58 -11.64 13.98
C LYS A 231 -8.62 -12.41 15.31
N ALA A 232 -9.02 -13.68 15.29
CA ALA A 232 -9.03 -14.54 16.48
C ALA A 232 -7.62 -14.91 16.97
N GLU A 233 -6.62 -14.95 16.09
CA GLU A 233 -5.21 -15.18 16.44
C GLU A 233 -4.57 -13.98 17.16
N GLY A 234 -5.24 -12.81 17.11
CA GLY A 234 -4.75 -11.57 17.69
C GLY A 234 -3.73 -10.88 16.77
N ARG A 235 -3.14 -9.79 17.28
CA ARG A 235 -2.14 -9.02 16.51
C ARG A 235 -0.80 -9.78 16.51
N PRO A 236 -0.05 -9.78 15.39
CA PRO A 236 1.30 -10.35 15.37
C PRO A 236 2.17 -9.75 16.48
N VAL A 237 2.82 -10.60 17.28
CA VAL A 237 3.69 -10.14 18.36
C VAL A 237 4.98 -9.63 17.73
N TYR A 238 5.25 -8.32 17.89
CA TYR A 238 6.53 -7.73 17.51
C TYR A 238 7.66 -8.34 18.35
N SER A 239 8.29 -9.40 17.82
CA SER A 239 9.34 -10.14 18.51
C SER A 239 10.69 -9.51 18.20
N ARG A 240 11.03 -8.43 18.90
CA ARG A 240 12.36 -7.81 18.81
C ARG A 240 13.38 -8.67 19.56
N GLY A 241 13.78 -9.83 19.03
CA GLY A 241 15.00 -10.57 19.44
C GLY A 241 15.23 -10.84 20.93
N VAL A 242 14.24 -10.70 21.81
CA VAL A 242 14.34 -10.99 23.24
C VAL A 242 13.15 -11.85 23.60
N GLN A 243 13.46 -13.08 23.97
CA GLN A 243 12.51 -14.06 24.46
C GLN A 243 11.97 -13.61 25.82
N THR A 244 10.91 -12.82 25.85
CA THR A 244 10.14 -12.56 27.06
C THR A 244 8.91 -13.47 27.09
N ARG A 245 8.84 -14.23 28.18
CA ARG A 245 7.74 -15.11 28.58
C ARG A 245 6.37 -14.44 28.30
N VAL A 246 5.49 -15.22 27.68
CA VAL A 246 4.04 -14.97 27.65
C VAL A 246 3.55 -14.68 29.07
N MET A 247 3.12 -13.45 29.32
CA MET A 247 2.31 -13.12 30.49
C MET A 247 0.84 -13.44 30.15
N PRO A 248 0.07 -14.06 31.05
CA PRO A 248 -1.35 -14.28 30.83
C PRO A 248 -2.08 -12.95 30.72
N ILE A 249 -3.00 -12.86 29.76
CA ILE A 249 -3.89 -11.71 29.57
C ILE A 249 -4.88 -11.69 30.74
N ASP A 250 -4.72 -10.70 31.63
CA ASP A 250 -5.77 -10.32 32.56
C ASP A 250 -6.89 -9.62 31.78
N GLN A 251 -8.12 -10.00 32.11
CA GLN A 251 -9.35 -9.58 31.46
C GLN A 251 -9.55 -8.06 31.57
N GLY A 252 -9.67 -7.38 30.43
CA GLY A 252 -10.13 -5.99 30.40
C GLY A 252 -9.95 -5.33 29.04
N PHE A 253 -11.07 -4.89 28.46
CA PHE A 253 -11.21 -4.07 27.25
C PHE A 253 -11.18 -4.80 25.90
N SER A 254 -12.31 -5.41 25.60
CA SER A 254 -12.83 -5.53 24.24
C SER A 254 -13.03 -4.13 23.63
N THR A 255 -12.33 -3.81 22.55
CA THR A 255 -12.79 -2.77 21.61
C THR A 255 -12.30 -3.11 20.21
N LEU A 256 -13.30 -3.35 19.36
CA LEU A 256 -13.23 -3.60 17.93
C LEU A 256 -12.70 -2.37 17.18
N ALA A 257 -11.92 -2.59 16.13
CA ALA A 257 -12.08 -1.94 14.81
C ALA A 257 -11.09 -2.55 13.83
N LEU A 258 -11.61 -3.33 12.88
CA LEU A 258 -10.95 -3.63 11.60
C LEU A 258 -12.08 -4.02 10.62
N GLU A 259 -12.89 -3.03 10.24
CA GLU A 259 -13.66 -3.15 9.01
C GLU A 259 -12.76 -2.66 7.88
N VAL A 260 -12.02 -3.59 7.29
CA VAL A 260 -11.38 -3.35 6.01
C VAL A 260 -12.42 -3.72 4.95
N TYR A 261 -13.06 -2.70 4.41
CA TYR A 261 -13.99 -2.86 3.30
C TYR A 261 -13.17 -3.07 2.02
N PHE A 262 -13.00 -4.33 1.62
CA PHE A 262 -12.61 -4.65 0.25
C PHE A 262 -13.88 -4.93 -0.55
N PRO A 263 -14.16 -4.21 -1.65
CA PRO A 263 -15.10 -4.67 -2.65
C PRO A 263 -14.64 -6.05 -3.11
N ALA A 264 -15.41 -7.08 -2.78
CA ALA A 264 -15.00 -8.47 -2.84
C ALA A 264 -14.89 -9.06 -4.25
N GLU A 265 -14.74 -8.23 -5.30
CA GLU A 265 -14.75 -8.69 -6.68
C GLU A 265 -13.36 -8.88 -7.30
N PHE A 266 -12.25 -8.41 -6.70
CA PHE A 266 -10.96 -8.36 -7.41
C PHE A 266 -9.70 -8.63 -6.57
N SER A 267 -9.65 -9.74 -5.82
CA SER A 267 -8.50 -10.10 -4.96
C SER A 267 -7.88 -11.49 -5.21
N SER A 268 -8.09 -12.10 -6.38
CA SER A 268 -7.35 -13.32 -6.74
C SER A 268 -5.99 -12.98 -7.34
N ASN A 269 -4.94 -13.79 -7.07
CA ASN A 269 -3.65 -13.72 -7.76
C ASN A 269 -3.83 -13.48 -9.27
N PRO A 270 -3.58 -12.24 -9.75
CA PRO A 270 -4.11 -11.81 -11.04
C PRO A 270 -3.42 -12.54 -12.20
N ASN A 271 -2.18 -12.98 -12.01
CA ASN A 271 -1.36 -13.43 -13.11
C ASN A 271 -1.83 -14.74 -13.76
N GLN A 272 -2.31 -15.73 -13.00
CA GLN A 272 -2.69 -17.03 -13.59
C GLN A 272 -4.16 -17.09 -13.98
N THR A 273 -5.05 -16.63 -13.10
CA THR A 273 -6.50 -16.64 -13.34
C THR A 273 -6.88 -15.70 -14.48
N HIS A 274 -6.27 -14.52 -14.55
CA HIS A 274 -6.59 -13.55 -15.59
C HIS A 274 -5.91 -13.89 -16.91
N LEU A 275 -4.71 -14.48 -16.89
CA LEU A 275 -4.10 -15.04 -18.10
C LEU A 275 -4.98 -16.14 -18.73
N ASN A 276 -5.57 -17.02 -17.92
CA ASN A 276 -6.51 -18.04 -18.41
C ASN A 276 -7.77 -17.41 -19.01
N LYS A 277 -8.34 -16.38 -18.36
CA LYS A 277 -9.48 -15.61 -18.90
C LYS A 277 -9.10 -14.93 -20.23
N LEU A 278 -7.92 -14.31 -20.32
CA LEU A 278 -7.42 -13.63 -21.51
C LEU A 278 -7.22 -14.60 -22.68
N ILE A 279 -6.60 -15.76 -22.43
CA ILE A 279 -6.42 -16.82 -23.42
C ILE A 279 -7.78 -17.29 -23.94
N LYS A 280 -8.79 -17.39 -23.07
CA LYS A 280 -10.16 -17.75 -23.47
C LYS A 280 -10.80 -16.67 -24.35
N VAL A 281 -10.68 -15.39 -23.99
CA VAL A 281 -11.17 -14.26 -24.80
C VAL A 281 -10.53 -14.28 -26.20
N ILE A 282 -9.20 -14.39 -26.29
CA ILE A 282 -8.47 -14.43 -27.57
C ILE A 282 -8.88 -15.63 -28.42
N ARG A 283 -9.14 -16.79 -27.80
CA ARG A 283 -9.65 -17.98 -28.51
C ARG A 283 -11.06 -17.77 -29.08
N ILE A 284 -11.91 -16.98 -28.43
CA ILE A 284 -13.26 -16.67 -28.89
C ILE A 284 -13.21 -15.66 -30.04
N THR A 285 -12.41 -14.59 -29.95
CA THR A 285 -12.31 -13.58 -31.01
C THR A 285 -11.59 -14.05 -32.28
N ARG A 286 -10.90 -15.20 -32.23
CA ARG A 286 -10.26 -15.84 -33.41
C ARG A 286 -11.15 -16.87 -34.12
N LYS A 287 -12.34 -17.16 -33.60
CA LYS A 287 -13.36 -17.97 -34.30
C LYS A 287 -14.35 -17.05 -34.99
#